data_AF-A0A7Y2C2D1-F1
#
_entry.id   AF-A0A7Y2C2D1-F1
#
_cell.length_a   1.000
_cell.length_b   1.000
_cell.length_c   1.000
_cell.angle_alpha   90.00
_cell.angle_beta   90.00
_cell.angle_gamma   90.00
#
_symmetry.space_group_name_H-M   'P 1'
#
loop_
_entity.id
_entity.type
_entity.pdbx_description
1 polymer ?
#
loop_
_entity_poly.entity_id
_entity_poly.type
_entity_poly.pdbx_seq_one_letter_code
_entity_poly.pdbx_strand_id
1 'polypeptide(L)'
;MRNIFIHNRFFWAFAAGILLFVISFPVPIVYPFAWAWMFLLAVACLLDYLLLFGPKVRFRVRRRTPKVLSLGDENPLSIEIQNLSNLAYSTEAVDELPFHFQQREFSKKFFAKKGASQKLTYQLRPLT
;
A
#
# COMPACT_ATOMS: atom_id res chain seq x y z
N MET A 1 -13.58 -0.39 14.99
CA MET A 1 -12.80 0.87 15.11
C MET A 1 -11.30 0.56 15.09
N ARG A 2 -10.71 0.15 13.95
CA ARG A 2 -9.31 -0.33 13.91
C ARG A 2 -8.58 -0.03 12.60
N ASN A 3 -8.92 1.08 11.92
CA ASN A 3 -8.41 1.35 10.56
C ASN A 3 -7.73 2.71 10.40
N ILE A 4 -7.59 3.52 11.46
CA ILE A 4 -6.90 4.80 11.38
C ILE A 4 -5.59 4.66 12.15
N PHE A 5 -4.48 4.76 11.43
CA PHE A 5 -3.14 4.71 12.00
C PHE A 5 -2.46 6.05 11.77
N ILE A 6 -2.33 6.85 12.83
CA ILE A 6 -1.68 8.16 12.77
C ILE A 6 -0.19 7.97 13.03
N HIS A 7 0.63 8.29 12.03
CA HIS A 7 2.09 8.16 12.14
C HIS A 7 2.69 9.27 13.02
N ASN A 8 3.82 8.99 13.70
CA ASN A 8 4.63 9.97 14.45
C ASN A 8 4.88 11.31 13.74
N ARG A 9 4.92 11.33 12.40
CA ARG A 9 5.12 12.56 11.61
C ARG A 9 4.02 13.59 11.87
N PHE A 10 2.78 13.15 12.07
CA PHE A 10 1.66 14.02 12.41
C PHE A 10 1.89 14.68 13.78
N PHE A 11 2.28 13.90 14.79
CA PHE A 11 2.52 14.42 16.14
C PHE A 11 3.67 15.44 16.18
N TRP A 12 4.75 15.19 15.44
CA TRP A 12 5.83 16.16 15.29
C TRP A 12 5.39 17.45 14.59
N ALA A 13 4.58 17.35 13.52
CA ALA A 13 4.05 18.51 12.82
C ALA A 13 3.07 19.32 13.68
N PHE A 14 2.26 18.63 14.50
CA PHE A 14 1.34 19.25 15.44
C PHE A 14 2.09 19.95 16.59
N ALA A 15 3.10 19.32 17.16
CA ALA A 15 3.98 19.92 18.17
C ALA A 15 4.70 21.17 17.63
N ALA A 16 5.17 21.14 16.38
CA ALA A 16 5.74 22.31 15.71
C ALA A 16 4.72 23.46 15.60
N GLY A 17 3.45 23.14 15.28
CA GLY A 17 2.36 24.12 15.27
C GLY A 17 2.11 24.76 16.64
N ILE A 18 2.09 23.96 17.71
CA ILE A 18 1.98 24.47 19.09
C ILE A 18 3.14 25.41 19.42
N LEU A 19 4.37 25.02 19.06
CA LEU A 19 5.56 25.82 19.32
C LEU A 19 5.56 27.14 18.55
N LEU A 20 5.04 27.15 17.30
CA LEU A 20 4.80 28.38 16.54
C LEU A 20 3.82 29.32 17.25
N PHE A 21 2.76 28.80 17.87
CA PHE A 21 1.86 29.63 18.68
C PHE A 21 2.55 30.20 19.92
N VAL A 22 3.38 29.42 20.60
CA VAL A 22 4.15 29.93 21.76
C VAL A 22 5.08 31.07 21.33
N ILE A 23 5.79 30.93 20.21
CA ILE A 23 6.67 31.97 19.65
C ILE A 23 5.89 33.20 19.19
N SER A 24 4.65 33.02 18.73
CA SER A 24 3.81 34.14 18.30
C SER A 24 3.43 35.11 19.43
N PHE A 25 3.59 34.71 20.69
CA PHE A 25 3.29 35.56 21.85
C PHE A 25 4.23 36.78 21.93
N PRO A 26 5.58 36.63 21.95
CA PRO A 26 6.49 37.77 21.87
C PRO A 26 6.64 38.35 20.45
N VAL A 27 6.31 37.59 19.39
CA VAL A 27 6.49 38.03 18.00
C VAL A 27 5.15 37.93 17.23
N PRO A 28 4.30 38.97 17.29
CA PRO A 28 2.95 38.93 16.72
C PRO A 28 2.88 38.61 15.22
N ILE A 29 3.94 38.92 14.46
CA ILE A 29 3.97 38.63 13.01
C ILE A 29 3.92 37.13 12.70
N VAL A 30 4.29 36.26 13.66
CA VAL A 30 4.29 34.79 13.51
C VAL A 30 2.89 34.20 13.67
N TYR A 31 1.97 34.92 14.34
CA TYR A 31 0.61 34.44 14.62
C TYR A 31 -0.18 33.99 13.38
N PRO A 32 -0.28 34.76 12.28
CA PRO A 32 -0.97 34.30 11.08
C PRO A 32 -0.31 33.07 10.45
N PHE A 33 1.01 32.91 10.56
CA PHE A 33 1.71 31.73 10.05
C PHE A 33 1.42 30.48 10.88
N ALA A 34 1.27 30.60 12.20
CA ALA A 34 0.87 29.49 13.07
C ALA A 34 -0.53 28.97 12.70
N TRP A 35 -1.49 29.87 12.44
CA TRP A 35 -2.81 29.50 11.95
C TRP A 35 -2.77 28.89 10.55
N ALA A 36 -2.00 29.46 9.63
CA ALA A 36 -1.83 28.90 8.29
C ALA A 36 -1.25 27.48 8.34
N TRP A 37 -0.26 27.22 9.21
CA TRP A 37 0.30 25.89 9.43
C TRP A 37 -0.74 24.90 9.95
N MET A 38 -1.53 25.29 10.96
CA MET A 38 -2.61 24.46 11.49
C MET A 38 -3.69 24.16 10.46
N PHE A 39 -4.06 25.15 9.64
CA PHE A 39 -5.01 24.96 8.56
C PHE A 39 -4.49 23.97 7.52
N LEU A 40 -3.24 24.13 7.08
CA LEU A 40 -2.60 23.19 6.15
C LEU A 40 -2.55 21.76 6.72
N LEU A 41 -2.22 21.61 8.00
CA LEU A 41 -2.20 20.31 8.67
C LEU A 41 -3.60 19.69 8.70
N ALA A 42 -4.64 20.47 9.00
CA ALA A 42 -6.03 20.01 9.00
C ALA A 42 -6.49 19.58 7.59
N VAL A 43 -6.18 20.36 6.54
CA VAL A 43 -6.48 19.99 5.16
C VAL A 43 -5.74 18.71 4.76
N ALA A 44 -4.47 18.57 5.13
CA ALA A 44 -3.70 17.35 4.86
C ALA A 44 -4.33 16.12 5.53
N CYS A 45 -4.76 16.23 6.80
CA CYS A 45 -5.47 15.15 7.49
C CYS A 45 -6.81 14.81 6.84
N LEU A 46 -7.56 15.82 6.38
CA LEU A 46 -8.82 15.60 5.68
C LEU A 46 -8.59 14.87 4.35
N LEU A 47 -7.59 15.28 3.58
CA LEU A 47 -7.21 14.62 2.33
C LEU A 47 -6.79 13.17 2.58
N ASP A 48 -5.98 12.91 3.61
CA ASP A 48 -5.56 11.55 3.97
C ASP A 48 -6.77 10.68 4.36
N TYR A 49 -7.70 11.23 5.15
CA TYR A 49 -8.96 10.56 5.47
C TYR A 49 -9.80 10.24 4.22
N LEU A 50 -9.96 11.20 3.32
CA LEU A 50 -10.71 11.00 2.07
C LEU A 50 -10.02 9.99 1.13
N LEU A 51 -8.70 9.97 1.09
CA LEU A 51 -7.93 8.99 0.30
C LEU A 51 -7.97 7.59 0.92
N LEU A 52 -8.04 7.48 2.24
CA LEU A 52 -8.12 6.20 2.93
C LEU A 52 -9.50 5.54 2.80
N PHE A 53 -10.58 6.34 2.87
CA PHE A 53 -11.95 5.83 2.85
C PHE A 53 -12.70 6.01 1.52
N GLY A 54 -12.18 6.83 0.60
CA GLY A 54 -12.84 7.15 -0.67
C GLY A 54 -12.66 6.08 -1.76
N PRO A 55 -11.43 5.83 -2.26
CA PRO A 55 -11.19 4.89 -3.34
C PRO A 55 -11.34 3.45 -2.86
N LYS A 56 -12.33 2.72 -3.43
CA LYS A 56 -12.41 1.26 -3.27
C LYS A 56 -11.21 0.62 -3.96
N VAL A 57 -10.33 -0.01 -3.20
CA VAL A 57 -9.23 -0.82 -3.72
C VAL A 57 -9.84 -1.95 -4.56
N ARG A 58 -9.54 -1.98 -5.86
CA ARG A 58 -10.05 -2.97 -6.81
C ARG A 58 -8.87 -3.58 -7.57
N PHE A 59 -8.64 -4.86 -7.34
CA PHE A 59 -7.72 -5.66 -8.13
C PHE A 59 -8.50 -6.73 -8.88
N ARG A 60 -8.12 -6.97 -10.13
CA ARG A 60 -8.52 -8.16 -10.87
C ARG A 60 -7.31 -9.07 -10.96
N VAL A 61 -7.44 -10.27 -10.42
CA VAL A 61 -6.36 -11.26 -10.38
C VAL A 61 -6.80 -12.48 -11.18
N ARG A 62 -5.94 -12.97 -12.06
CA ARG A 62 -6.16 -14.18 -12.83
C ARG A 62 -4.92 -15.06 -12.76
N ARG A 63 -5.06 -16.24 -12.16
CA ARG A 63 -4.03 -17.28 -12.16
C ARG A 63 -4.19 -18.15 -13.41
N ARG A 64 -3.11 -18.35 -14.15
CA ARG A 64 -3.02 -19.29 -15.26
C ARG A 64 -2.10 -20.43 -14.85
N THR A 65 -2.70 -21.62 -14.78
CA THR A 65 -2.03 -22.88 -14.47
C THR A 65 -2.30 -23.88 -15.60
N PRO A 66 -1.36 -24.80 -15.87
CA PRO A 66 -1.63 -25.90 -16.78
C PRO A 66 -2.73 -26.81 -16.22
N LYS A 67 -3.40 -27.56 -17.10
CA LYS A 67 -4.49 -28.48 -16.73
C LYS A 67 -4.01 -29.63 -15.84
N VAL A 68 -2.76 -30.05 -16.03
CA VAL A 68 -2.08 -31.08 -15.26
C VAL A 68 -0.68 -30.55 -14.95
N LEU A 69 -0.23 -30.68 -13.70
CA LEU A 69 1.12 -30.33 -13.27
C LEU A 69 2.01 -31.57 -13.39
N SER A 70 3.19 -31.42 -14.00
CA SER A 70 4.21 -32.48 -14.02
C SER A 70 4.75 -32.67 -12.59
N LEU A 71 4.93 -33.93 -12.19
CA LEU A 71 5.47 -34.30 -10.87
C LEU A 71 7.00 -34.23 -10.80
N GLY A 72 7.69 -34.19 -11.94
CA GLY A 72 9.17 -34.22 -12.00
C GLY A 72 9.81 -32.98 -12.64
N ASP A 73 9.04 -32.22 -13.42
CA ASP A 73 9.52 -31.08 -14.22
C ASP A 73 9.08 -29.72 -13.65
N GLU A 74 9.69 -28.66 -14.18
CA GLU A 74 9.29 -27.27 -13.92
C GLU A 74 7.92 -26.97 -14.53
N ASN A 75 7.00 -26.47 -13.71
CA ASN A 75 5.66 -26.10 -14.12
C ASN A 75 5.53 -24.57 -14.25
N PRO A 76 5.29 -24.02 -15.45
CA PRO A 76 5.09 -22.60 -15.65
C PRO A 76 3.73 -22.14 -15.15
N LEU A 77 3.77 -21.23 -14.19
CA LEU A 77 2.62 -20.59 -13.60
C LEU A 77 2.72 -19.09 -13.85
N SER A 78 1.58 -18.47 -14.12
CA SER A 78 1.53 -17.02 -14.20
C SER A 78 0.32 -16.44 -13.51
N ILE A 79 0.53 -15.34 -12.80
CA ILE A 79 -0.52 -14.54 -12.18
C ILE A 79 -0.57 -13.21 -12.92
N GLU A 80 -1.70 -12.91 -13.52
CA GLU A 80 -2.02 -11.63 -14.13
C GLU A 80 -2.78 -10.78 -13.10
N ILE A 81 -2.18 -9.68 -12.67
CA ILE A 81 -2.75 -8.77 -11.68
C ILE A 81 -2.98 -7.43 -12.36
N GLN A 82 -4.22 -6.97 -12.35
CA GLN A 82 -4.61 -5.68 -12.87
C GLN A 82 -5.11 -4.79 -11.72
N ASN A 83 -4.46 -3.65 -11.54
CA ASN A 83 -4.91 -2.62 -10.62
C ASN A 83 -6.00 -1.78 -11.30
N LEU A 84 -7.26 -1.99 -10.92
CA LEU A 84 -8.43 -1.25 -11.41
C LEU A 84 -8.74 -0.02 -10.55
N SER A 85 -7.86 0.30 -9.59
CA SER A 85 -8.01 1.43 -8.70
C SER A 85 -7.37 2.68 -9.29
N ASN A 86 -7.75 3.84 -8.74
CA ASN A 86 -7.22 5.13 -9.15
C ASN A 86 -5.90 5.53 -8.48
N LEU A 87 -5.33 4.66 -7.66
CA LEU A 87 -4.08 4.87 -6.92
C LEU A 87 -3.10 3.73 -7.21
N ALA A 88 -1.81 4.00 -7.03
CA ALA A 88 -0.79 2.97 -7.05
C ALA A 88 -0.60 2.38 -5.64
N TYR A 89 -0.29 1.08 -5.57
CA TYR A 89 -0.12 0.38 -4.30
C TYR A 89 1.15 -0.45 -4.29
N SER A 90 1.88 -0.40 -3.17
CA SER A 90 2.86 -1.44 -2.85
C SER A 90 2.08 -2.72 -2.52
N THR A 91 2.25 -3.75 -3.33
CA THR A 91 1.42 -4.95 -3.29
C THR A 91 2.29 -6.18 -3.11
N GLU A 92 1.81 -7.13 -2.31
CA GLU A 92 2.40 -8.45 -2.15
C GLU A 92 1.38 -9.49 -2.59
N ALA A 93 1.71 -10.26 -3.64
CA ALA A 93 0.92 -11.40 -4.06
C ALA A 93 1.43 -12.65 -3.36
N VAL A 94 0.56 -13.33 -2.62
CA VAL A 94 0.85 -14.59 -1.94
C VAL A 94 0.08 -15.70 -2.66
N ASP A 95 0.78 -16.77 -3.08
CA ASP A 95 0.17 -17.98 -3.64
C ASP A 95 0.35 -19.13 -2.64
N GLU A 96 -0.76 -19.73 -2.21
CA GLU A 96 -0.74 -20.88 -1.32
C GLU A 96 -0.54 -22.16 -2.14
N LEU A 97 0.69 -22.69 -2.10
CA LEU A 97 1.07 -23.85 -2.91
C LEU A 97 0.70 -25.17 -2.22
N PRO A 98 0.32 -26.22 -2.99
CA PRO A 98 0.11 -27.56 -2.44
C PRO A 98 1.35 -28.10 -1.73
N PHE A 99 1.14 -29.01 -0.76
CA PHE A 99 2.22 -29.58 0.05
C PHE A 99 3.33 -30.25 -0.77
N HIS A 100 3.01 -30.82 -1.93
CA HIS A 100 3.95 -31.45 -2.87
C HIS A 100 5.05 -30.51 -3.40
N PHE A 101 4.91 -29.20 -3.24
CA PHE A 101 5.95 -28.24 -3.64
C PHE A 101 6.88 -27.86 -2.48
N GLN A 102 6.59 -28.29 -1.24
CA GLN A 102 7.33 -27.97 0.00
C GLN A 102 7.64 -26.47 0.24
N GLN A 103 7.02 -25.57 -0.52
CA GLN A 103 7.28 -24.13 -0.48
C GLN A 103 6.11 -23.40 0.19
N ARG A 104 6.29 -23.04 1.47
CA ARG A 104 5.23 -22.44 2.31
C ARG A 104 5.08 -20.92 2.15
N GLU A 105 6.17 -20.19 1.96
CA GLU A 105 6.14 -18.73 1.86
C GLU A 105 6.42 -18.29 0.41
N PHE A 106 5.46 -18.55 -0.48
CA PHE A 106 5.55 -18.03 -1.84
C PHE A 106 4.88 -16.66 -1.92
N SER A 107 5.68 -15.60 -1.79
CA SER A 107 5.22 -14.23 -2.00
C SER A 107 6.07 -13.47 -3.02
N LYS A 108 5.41 -12.57 -3.75
CA LYS A 108 6.06 -11.65 -4.69
C LYS A 108 5.58 -10.23 -4.41
N LYS A 109 6.52 -9.38 -4.02
CA LYS A 109 6.31 -7.94 -3.82
C LYS A 109 6.50 -7.20 -5.14
N PHE A 110 5.58 -6.30 -5.47
CA PHE A 110 5.63 -5.48 -6.66
C PHE A 110 4.89 -4.16 -6.47
N PHE A 111 5.20 -3.18 -7.32
CA PHE A 111 4.54 -1.88 -7.28
C PHE A 111 3.45 -1.80 -8.35
N ALA A 112 2.19 -1.93 -7.93
CA ALA A 112 1.04 -1.93 -8.82
C ALA A 112 0.68 -0.50 -9.24
N LYS A 113 1.17 -0.07 -10.40
CA LYS A 113 0.84 1.26 -10.97
C LYS A 113 -0.66 1.38 -11.23
N LYS A 114 -1.19 2.62 -11.15
CA LYS A 114 -2.59 2.95 -11.43
C LYS A 114 -3.01 2.44 -12.81
N GLY A 115 -4.11 1.68 -12.89
CA GLY A 115 -4.67 1.20 -14.16
C GLY A 115 -3.83 0.15 -14.90
N ALA A 116 -2.65 -0.22 -14.38
CA ALA A 116 -1.72 -1.10 -15.06
C ALA A 116 -2.03 -2.57 -14.82
N SER A 117 -1.69 -3.40 -15.81
CA SER A 117 -1.67 -4.86 -15.69
C SER A 117 -0.22 -5.32 -15.59
N GLN A 118 0.05 -6.18 -14.63
CA GLN A 118 1.36 -6.81 -14.42
C GLN A 118 1.22 -8.32 -14.44
N LYS A 119 2.12 -8.99 -15.15
CA LYS A 119 2.19 -10.45 -15.19
C LYS A 119 3.39 -10.91 -14.37
N LEU A 120 3.13 -11.74 -13.37
CA LEU A 120 4.14 -12.43 -12.58
C LEU A 120 4.23 -13.86 -13.10
N THR A 121 5.36 -14.24 -13.67
CA THR A 121 5.61 -15.61 -14.14
C THR A 121 6.65 -16.25 -13.23
N TYR A 122 6.40 -17.49 -12.80
CA TYR A 122 7.33 -18.27 -11.99
C TYR A 122 7.20 -19.75 -12.33
N GLN A 123 8.29 -20.48 -12.12
CA GLN A 123 8.37 -21.91 -12.32
C GLN A 123 8.27 -22.60 -10.96
N LEU A 124 7.49 -23.68 -10.88
CA LEU A 124 7.44 -24.52 -9.69
C LEU A 124 7.79 -25.96 -10.04
N ARG A 125 8.70 -26.54 -9.25
CA ARG A 125 9.03 -27.96 -9.29
C ARG A 125 8.56 -28.65 -8.02
N PRO A 126 7.80 -29.75 -8.12
CA PRO A 126 7.44 -30.55 -6.95
C PRO A 126 8.71 -31.11 -6.30
N LEU A 127 8.76 -31.03 -4.97
CA LEU A 127 9.81 -31.64 -4.17
C LEU A 127 9.16 -32.79 -3.42
N THR A 128 9.62 -34.01 -3.67
CA THR A 128 9.24 -35.21 -2.91
C THR A 128 9.68 -35.09 -1.46
#